data_AF-A0A349DWN5-F1
#
_entry.id   AF-A0A349DWN5-F1
#
_cell.length_a   1.000
_cell.length_b   1.000
_cell.length_c   1.000
_cell.angle_alpha   90.00
_cell.angle_beta   90.00
_cell.angle_gamma   90.00
#
_symmetry.space_group_name_H-M   'P 1'
#
loop_
_entity.id
_entity.type
_entity.pdbx_description
1 polymer ?
#
loop_
_entity_poly.entity_id
_entity_poly.type
_entity_poly.pdbx_seq_one_letter_code
_entity_poly.pdbx_strand_id
1 'polypeptide(L)'
;MLHEILKIKHLDAYVVIGTLILFGLIETFAGFLKKSRRTSDDWIQEAGSFLALSTLIHPLIVWVIFQAGHYLLPGYAQWMADWNLGVALVFYLLIDDLLQYWYHRSAHEYPFLWKLHRAHHQAEEMGYFVSYRNAALYFLLMPNIWWIGVVTFLGGWKALILGVILKQMVIISSHSTVKWDKPLYKNRLLRPIVKMLERIIITPAFHHKHHGTSKLEGGEPNHNFGNMFSIWDQLFGTAIFRDSFPTKYGLPRPTQDAWAAAYLYPFVKSKDEQSELASGYAHQDTTTPEPTMVSVKKGEKYLWCACGKSQSQPFCDGSHHGSKQKPVLFEAKRDGTVKFCNCKISKKGPFCDNSHEVLLEKIAVDKA
;
A
#
# COMPACT_ATOMS: atom_id res chain seq x y z
N MET A 1 -8.47 -35.11 9.45
CA MET A 1 -9.00 -34.22 8.39
C MET A 1 -7.95 -33.24 7.89
N LEU A 2 -7.46 -32.28 8.71
CA LEU A 2 -6.43 -31.31 8.28
C LEU A 2 -5.13 -31.96 7.75
N HIS A 3 -4.69 -33.06 8.39
CA HIS A 3 -3.50 -33.80 7.96
C HIS A 3 -3.65 -34.43 6.56
N GLU A 4 -4.85 -34.91 6.20
CA GLU A 4 -5.11 -35.48 4.87
C GLU A 4 -5.23 -34.39 3.80
N ILE A 5 -5.79 -33.22 4.16
CA ILE A 5 -5.88 -32.06 3.27
C ILE A 5 -4.48 -31.57 2.88
N LEU A 6 -3.56 -31.49 3.84
CA LEU A 6 -2.18 -31.05 3.60
C LEU A 6 -1.33 -32.02 2.75
N LYS A 7 -1.82 -33.23 2.43
CA LYS A 7 -1.13 -34.17 1.52
C LYS A 7 -1.43 -33.92 0.04
N ILE A 8 -2.39 -33.04 -0.27
CA ILE A 8 -2.72 -32.69 -1.66
C ILE A 8 -1.53 -31.91 -2.24
N LYS A 9 -0.93 -32.45 -3.31
CA LYS A 9 0.13 -31.75 -4.04
C LYS A 9 -0.41 -30.40 -4.54
N HIS A 10 0.35 -29.33 -4.33
CA HIS A 10 -0.02 -27.96 -4.76
C HIS A 10 -1.32 -27.43 -4.12
N LEU A 11 -1.68 -27.90 -2.92
CA LEU A 11 -2.87 -27.43 -2.19
C LEU A 11 -2.92 -25.90 -2.07
N ASP A 12 -1.80 -25.28 -1.72
CA ASP A 12 -1.64 -23.83 -1.63
C ASP A 12 -2.03 -23.14 -2.94
N ALA A 13 -1.51 -23.61 -4.07
CA ALA A 13 -1.83 -23.07 -5.38
C ALA A 13 -3.32 -23.23 -5.71
N TYR A 14 -3.90 -24.41 -5.44
CA TYR A 14 -5.32 -24.65 -5.66
C TYR A 14 -6.22 -23.78 -4.80
N VAL A 15 -5.83 -23.52 -3.54
CA VAL A 15 -6.60 -22.66 -2.65
C VAL A 15 -6.48 -21.20 -3.08
N VAL A 16 -5.31 -20.74 -3.52
CA VAL A 16 -5.15 -19.37 -4.06
C VAL A 16 -5.99 -19.20 -5.33
N ILE A 17 -5.87 -20.11 -6.29
CA ILE A 17 -6.67 -20.08 -7.53
C ILE A 17 -8.16 -20.18 -7.21
N GLY A 18 -8.56 -21.08 -6.32
CA GLY A 18 -9.93 -21.25 -5.87
C GLY A 18 -10.49 -20.00 -5.19
N THR A 19 -9.68 -19.31 -4.38
CA THR A 19 -10.05 -18.03 -3.75
C THR A 19 -10.23 -16.94 -4.79
N LEU A 20 -9.34 -16.84 -5.78
CA LEU A 20 -9.48 -15.89 -6.89
C LEU A 20 -10.72 -16.16 -7.73
N ILE A 21 -10.99 -17.44 -8.05
CA ILE A 21 -12.22 -17.84 -8.76
C ILE A 21 -13.45 -17.47 -7.93
N LEU A 22 -13.45 -17.77 -6.63
CA LEU A 22 -14.56 -17.45 -5.74
C LEU A 22 -14.86 -15.95 -5.71
N PHE A 23 -13.86 -15.10 -5.45
CA PHE A 23 -14.06 -13.66 -5.42
C PHE A 23 -14.37 -13.09 -6.81
N GLY A 24 -13.77 -13.62 -7.87
CA GLY A 24 -14.10 -13.27 -9.25
C GLY A 24 -15.55 -13.57 -9.60
N LEU A 25 -16.08 -14.74 -9.19
CA LEU A 25 -17.49 -15.09 -9.34
C LEU A 25 -18.38 -14.18 -8.51
N ILE A 26 -18.04 -13.93 -7.23
CA ILE A 26 -18.82 -13.01 -6.38
C ILE A 26 -18.90 -11.62 -7.02
N GLU A 27 -17.78 -11.07 -7.49
CA GLU A 27 -17.75 -9.75 -8.13
C GLU A 27 -18.51 -9.73 -9.47
N THR A 28 -18.46 -10.84 -10.22
CA THR A 28 -19.23 -11.02 -11.45
C THR A 28 -20.74 -11.01 -11.18
N PHE A 29 -21.20 -11.86 -10.24
CA PHE A 29 -22.62 -11.99 -9.92
C PHE A 29 -23.18 -10.76 -9.19
N ALA A 30 -22.35 -10.04 -8.43
CA ALA A 30 -22.69 -8.74 -7.88
C ALA A 30 -22.75 -7.61 -8.95
N GLY A 31 -22.36 -7.91 -10.19
CA GLY A 31 -22.41 -6.98 -11.31
C GLY A 31 -21.30 -5.93 -11.31
N PHE A 32 -20.25 -6.09 -10.49
CA PHE A 32 -19.13 -5.15 -10.43
C PHE A 32 -18.31 -5.17 -11.72
N LEU A 33 -18.01 -6.35 -12.26
CA LEU A 33 -17.23 -6.46 -13.50
C LEU A 33 -17.96 -5.86 -14.71
N LYS A 34 -19.30 -5.91 -14.76
CA LYS A 34 -20.10 -5.28 -15.83
C LYS A 34 -20.04 -3.74 -15.80
N LYS A 35 -19.74 -3.15 -14.64
CA LYS A 35 -19.67 -1.70 -14.43
C LYS A 35 -18.23 -1.18 -14.34
N SER A 36 -17.25 -2.06 -14.50
CA SER A 36 -15.84 -1.72 -14.36
C SER A 36 -15.39 -0.78 -15.47
N ARG A 37 -14.55 0.18 -15.11
CA ARG A 37 -13.84 1.08 -16.02
C ARG A 37 -12.42 0.60 -16.34
N ARG A 38 -11.97 -0.50 -15.75
CA ARG A 38 -10.71 -1.18 -16.09
C ARG A 38 -10.53 -1.35 -17.60
N THR A 39 -9.35 -0.98 -18.06
CA THR A 39 -8.89 -1.08 -19.45
C THR A 39 -8.22 -2.43 -19.72
N SER A 40 -7.91 -2.72 -20.98
CA SER A 40 -7.10 -3.90 -21.34
C SER A 40 -5.72 -3.88 -20.68
N ASP A 41 -5.10 -2.70 -20.55
CA ASP A 41 -3.82 -2.53 -19.86
C ASP A 41 -3.91 -2.94 -18.39
N ASP A 42 -5.03 -2.63 -17.71
CA ASP A 42 -5.23 -3.02 -16.32
C ASP A 42 -5.30 -4.55 -16.17
N TRP A 43 -6.02 -5.21 -17.06
CA TRP A 43 -6.11 -6.68 -17.05
C TRP A 43 -4.79 -7.35 -17.42
N ILE A 44 -4.06 -6.82 -18.40
CA ILE A 44 -2.72 -7.31 -18.76
C ILE A 44 -1.78 -7.16 -17.57
N GLN A 45 -1.81 -6.01 -16.90
CA GLN A 45 -0.96 -5.78 -15.75
C GLN A 45 -1.29 -6.73 -14.60
N GLU A 46 -2.55 -6.84 -14.19
CA GLU A 46 -2.95 -7.71 -13.07
C GLU A 46 -2.70 -9.19 -13.38
N ALA A 47 -3.11 -9.68 -14.56
CA ALA A 47 -2.96 -11.08 -14.96
C ALA A 47 -1.51 -11.45 -15.26
N GLY A 48 -0.81 -10.59 -16.01
CA GLY A 48 0.59 -10.78 -16.34
C GLY A 48 1.47 -10.77 -15.09
N SER A 49 1.22 -9.86 -14.16
CA SER A 49 1.93 -9.81 -12.88
C SER A 49 1.66 -11.04 -12.03
N PHE A 50 0.41 -11.49 -11.93
CA PHE A 50 0.07 -12.73 -11.23
C PHE A 50 0.79 -13.95 -11.82
N LEU A 51 0.76 -14.10 -13.14
CA LEU A 51 1.41 -15.22 -13.83
C LEU A 51 2.93 -15.18 -13.63
N ALA A 52 3.56 -14.02 -13.85
CA ALA A 52 5.01 -13.88 -13.66
C ALA A 52 5.43 -14.08 -12.20
N LEU A 53 4.66 -13.58 -11.23
CA LEU A 53 4.90 -13.81 -9.82
C LEU A 53 4.83 -15.31 -9.49
N SER A 54 3.74 -15.97 -9.85
CA SER A 54 3.44 -17.35 -9.45
C SER A 54 4.29 -18.39 -10.18
N THR A 55 4.65 -18.16 -11.45
CA THR A 55 5.36 -19.14 -12.28
C THR A 55 6.87 -18.90 -12.39
N LEU A 56 7.34 -17.67 -12.14
CA LEU A 56 8.75 -17.32 -12.32
C LEU A 56 9.37 -16.74 -11.05
N ILE A 57 8.91 -15.58 -10.58
CA ILE A 57 9.60 -14.82 -9.51
C ILE A 57 9.59 -15.60 -8.19
N HIS A 58 8.42 -16.06 -7.74
CA HIS A 58 8.31 -16.78 -6.47
C HIS A 58 9.05 -18.13 -6.49
N PRO A 59 8.87 -19.02 -7.48
CA PRO A 59 9.63 -20.26 -7.55
C PRO A 59 11.15 -20.04 -7.63
N LEU A 60 11.60 -19.03 -8.38
CA LEU A 60 13.01 -18.68 -8.49
C LEU A 60 13.60 -18.26 -7.14
N ILE A 61 12.92 -17.35 -6.41
CA ILE A 61 13.38 -16.90 -5.09
C ILE A 61 13.45 -18.09 -4.13
N VAL A 62 12.39 -18.90 -4.05
CA VAL A 62 12.35 -20.07 -3.16
C VAL A 62 13.47 -21.04 -3.50
N TRP A 63 13.69 -21.34 -4.78
CA TRP A 63 14.77 -22.20 -5.23
C TRP A 63 16.14 -21.63 -4.86
N VAL A 64 16.43 -20.35 -5.17
CA VAL A 64 17.70 -19.71 -4.85
C VAL A 64 17.98 -19.76 -3.34
N ILE A 65 17.00 -19.39 -2.51
CA ILE A 65 17.15 -19.37 -1.06
C ILE A 65 17.30 -20.78 -0.48
N PHE A 66 16.54 -21.75 -1.00
CA PHE A 66 16.65 -23.14 -0.60
C PHE A 66 18.05 -23.70 -0.91
N GLN A 67 18.55 -23.47 -2.13
CA GLN A 67 19.89 -23.89 -2.52
C GLN A 67 20.97 -23.19 -1.69
N ALA A 68 20.85 -21.87 -1.48
CA ALA A 68 21.78 -21.12 -0.64
C ALA A 68 21.79 -21.66 0.80
N GLY A 69 20.63 -21.94 1.39
CA GLY A 69 20.52 -22.58 2.70
C GLY A 69 21.20 -23.95 2.73
N HIS A 70 20.98 -24.78 1.72
CA HIS A 70 21.58 -26.11 1.63
C HIS A 70 23.12 -26.06 1.56
N TYR A 71 23.69 -25.13 0.79
CA TYR A 71 25.14 -25.00 0.66
C TYR A 71 25.80 -24.27 1.83
N LEU A 72 25.19 -23.20 2.34
CA LEU A 72 25.80 -22.33 3.34
C LEU A 72 25.48 -22.76 4.78
N LEU A 73 24.31 -23.35 5.01
CA LEU A 73 23.75 -23.63 6.33
C LEU A 73 23.16 -25.06 6.45
N PRO A 74 23.81 -26.12 5.91
CA PRO A 74 23.21 -27.46 5.82
C PRO A 74 22.71 -28.03 7.15
N GLY A 75 23.37 -27.69 8.28
CA GLY A 75 22.97 -28.14 9.62
C GLY A 75 21.63 -27.60 10.12
N TYR A 76 21.08 -26.56 9.49
CA TYR A 76 19.76 -26.00 9.81
C TYR A 76 18.65 -26.51 8.90
N ALA A 77 18.97 -27.33 7.90
CA ALA A 77 17.94 -27.96 7.07
C ALA A 77 16.99 -28.76 7.97
N GLN A 78 15.68 -28.62 7.75
CA GLN A 78 14.65 -29.30 8.55
C GLN A 78 14.60 -28.93 10.04
N TRP A 79 15.23 -27.84 10.48
CA TRP A 79 15.22 -27.41 11.88
C TRP A 79 13.81 -27.19 12.49
N MET A 80 12.82 -26.86 11.67
CA MET A 80 11.42 -26.69 12.04
C MET A 80 10.54 -27.92 11.79
N ALA A 81 11.10 -29.04 11.30
CA ALA A 81 10.30 -30.19 10.86
C ALA A 81 9.45 -30.81 11.99
N ASP A 82 9.99 -30.82 13.22
CA ASP A 82 9.34 -31.40 14.40
C ASP A 82 8.64 -30.36 15.28
N TRP A 83 8.59 -29.10 14.85
CA TRP A 83 7.89 -28.07 15.60
C TRP A 83 6.41 -28.37 15.67
N ASN A 84 5.79 -28.02 16.80
CA ASN A 84 4.34 -27.99 16.90
C ASN A 84 3.77 -27.06 15.81
N LEU A 85 2.78 -27.55 15.05
CA LEU A 85 2.22 -26.81 13.91
C LEU A 85 1.70 -25.43 14.30
N GLY A 86 1.06 -25.28 15.47
CA GLY A 86 0.55 -23.99 15.93
C GLY A 86 1.66 -22.98 16.22
N VAL A 87 2.73 -23.43 16.87
CA VAL A 87 3.92 -22.60 17.14
C VAL A 87 4.60 -22.19 15.85
N ALA A 88 4.83 -23.15 14.94
CA ALA A 88 5.44 -22.88 13.63
C ALA A 88 4.57 -21.93 12.78
N LEU A 89 3.24 -22.06 12.84
CA LEU A 89 2.31 -21.19 12.12
C LEU A 89 2.35 -19.75 12.64
N VAL A 90 2.27 -19.56 13.96
CA VAL A 90 2.34 -18.21 14.56
C VAL A 90 3.69 -17.57 14.28
N PHE A 91 4.78 -18.33 14.42
CA PHE A 91 6.13 -17.86 14.10
C PHE A 91 6.25 -17.43 12.64
N TYR A 92 5.79 -18.28 11.71
CA TYR A 92 5.78 -17.98 10.28
C TYR A 92 4.99 -16.70 9.97
N LEU A 93 3.73 -16.63 10.42
CA LEU A 93 2.80 -15.55 10.09
C LEU A 93 3.23 -14.19 10.65
N LEU A 94 3.75 -14.14 11.89
CA LEU A 94 4.17 -12.88 12.49
C LEU A 94 5.40 -12.30 11.77
N ILE A 95 6.38 -13.13 11.43
CA ILE A 95 7.57 -12.67 10.69
C ILE A 95 7.19 -12.29 9.27
N ASP A 96 6.42 -13.13 8.57
CA ASP A 96 5.97 -12.88 7.21
C ASP A 96 5.18 -11.56 7.09
N ASP A 97 4.26 -11.29 8.01
CA ASP A 97 3.45 -10.07 8.00
C ASP A 97 4.24 -8.84 8.46
N LEU A 98 5.16 -8.97 9.42
CA LEU A 98 6.05 -7.88 9.84
C LEU A 98 6.97 -7.42 8.71
N LEU A 99 7.58 -8.39 7.99
CA LEU A 99 8.41 -8.11 6.82
C LEU A 99 7.61 -7.35 5.75
N GLN A 100 6.37 -7.78 5.51
CA GLN A 100 5.50 -7.12 4.55
C GLN A 100 5.07 -5.72 5.00
N TYR A 101 4.75 -5.54 6.29
CA TYR A 101 4.38 -4.24 6.85
C TYR A 101 5.49 -3.21 6.61
N TRP A 102 6.73 -3.54 6.96
CA TRP A 102 7.85 -2.61 6.79
C TRP A 102 8.19 -2.34 5.33
N TYR A 103 8.11 -3.37 4.48
CA TYR A 103 8.34 -3.19 3.06
C TYR A 103 7.28 -2.28 2.42
N HIS A 104 6.01 -2.52 2.74
CA HIS A 104 4.89 -1.71 2.27
C HIS A 104 4.99 -0.27 2.79
N ARG A 105 5.23 -0.06 4.09
CA ARG A 105 5.46 1.27 4.65
C ARG A 105 6.63 1.99 3.98
N SER A 106 7.73 1.27 3.73
CA SER A 106 8.90 1.82 3.03
C SER A 106 8.55 2.23 1.60
N ALA A 107 7.67 1.49 0.92
CA ALA A 107 7.15 1.87 -0.39
C ALA A 107 6.38 3.20 -0.37
N HIS A 108 5.81 3.61 0.75
CA HIS A 108 5.17 4.93 0.88
C HIS A 108 6.09 6.04 1.38
N GLU A 109 7.29 5.70 1.85
CA GLU A 109 8.22 6.64 2.49
C GLU A 109 9.51 6.88 1.68
N TYR A 110 9.83 6.03 0.70
CA TYR A 110 11.05 6.12 -0.11
C TYR A 110 10.74 6.18 -1.61
N PRO A 111 11.33 7.13 -2.39
CA PRO A 111 10.91 7.37 -3.77
C PRO A 111 11.10 6.16 -4.70
N PHE A 112 12.19 5.41 -4.52
CA PHE A 112 12.47 4.25 -5.37
C PHE A 112 11.41 3.16 -5.19
N LEU A 113 11.12 2.76 -3.95
CA LEU A 113 10.11 1.75 -3.65
C LEU A 113 8.70 2.25 -3.98
N TRP A 114 8.42 3.55 -3.79
CA TRP A 114 7.18 4.16 -4.24
C TRP A 114 6.96 3.94 -5.72
N LYS A 115 7.93 4.22 -6.58
CA LYS A 115 7.76 4.03 -8.03
C LYS A 115 7.44 2.58 -8.41
N LEU A 116 7.97 1.61 -7.66
CA LEU A 116 7.68 0.18 -7.85
C LEU A 116 6.27 -0.22 -7.35
N HIS A 117 5.82 0.40 -6.27
CA HIS A 117 4.52 0.15 -5.65
C HIS A 117 3.39 1.03 -6.22
N ARG A 118 3.71 2.15 -6.86
CA ARG A 118 2.78 3.15 -7.39
C ARG A 118 1.79 2.54 -8.36
N ALA A 119 2.22 1.54 -9.13
CA ALA A 119 1.37 0.72 -9.98
C ALA A 119 0.12 0.19 -9.24
N HIS A 120 0.26 -0.20 -7.97
CA HIS A 120 -0.81 -0.67 -7.11
C HIS A 120 -1.80 0.44 -6.76
N HIS A 121 -1.27 1.62 -6.41
CA HIS A 121 -2.05 2.81 -6.13
C HIS A 121 -2.56 3.53 -7.38
N GLN A 122 -2.18 3.09 -8.58
CA GLN A 122 -2.73 3.61 -9.84
C GLN A 122 -4.13 3.07 -10.12
N ALA A 123 -4.52 1.95 -9.52
CA ALA A 123 -5.85 1.38 -9.72
C ALA A 123 -6.95 2.32 -9.19
N GLU A 124 -7.79 2.84 -10.10
CA GLU A 124 -8.95 3.67 -9.76
C GLU A 124 -10.15 2.87 -9.23
N GLU A 125 -10.07 1.54 -9.34
CA GLU A 125 -11.10 0.61 -8.90
C GLU A 125 -10.44 -0.49 -8.06
N MET A 126 -10.99 -0.73 -6.87
CA MET A 126 -10.66 -1.91 -6.08
C MET A 126 -11.14 -3.18 -6.81
N GLY A 127 -10.67 -4.34 -6.37
CA GLY A 127 -11.06 -5.62 -6.94
C GLY A 127 -10.15 -6.75 -6.47
N TYR A 128 -10.69 -7.97 -6.54
CA TYR A 128 -10.00 -9.18 -6.07
C TYR A 128 -8.59 -9.37 -6.63
N PHE A 129 -8.30 -8.81 -7.81
CA PHE A 129 -7.06 -9.01 -8.54
C PHE A 129 -6.06 -7.85 -8.43
N VAL A 130 -6.45 -6.72 -7.82
CA VAL A 130 -5.60 -5.54 -7.59
C VAL A 130 -4.38 -5.85 -6.72
N SER A 131 -4.47 -6.88 -5.87
CA SER A 131 -3.38 -7.36 -5.02
C SER A 131 -2.12 -7.77 -5.82
N TYR A 132 -2.26 -8.12 -7.10
CA TYR A 132 -1.13 -8.48 -7.97
C TYR A 132 -0.63 -7.32 -8.84
N ARG A 133 -1.17 -6.12 -8.69
CA ARG A 133 -0.81 -4.97 -9.52
C ARG A 133 0.41 -4.22 -8.97
N ASN A 134 1.62 -4.76 -9.13
CA ASN A 134 2.87 -4.09 -8.76
C ASN A 134 3.94 -4.25 -9.85
N ALA A 135 5.03 -3.49 -9.78
CA ALA A 135 6.20 -3.74 -10.64
C ALA A 135 6.83 -5.12 -10.35
N ALA A 136 7.42 -5.76 -11.37
CA ALA A 136 8.12 -7.04 -11.22
C ALA A 136 9.22 -6.96 -10.15
N LEU A 137 9.99 -5.85 -10.18
CA LEU A 137 11.06 -5.60 -9.23
C LEU A 137 10.54 -5.37 -7.81
N TYR A 138 9.29 -4.91 -7.63
CA TYR A 138 8.66 -4.82 -6.31
C TYR A 138 8.52 -6.21 -5.68
N PHE A 139 8.04 -7.19 -6.45
CA PHE A 139 7.92 -8.58 -5.98
C PHE A 139 9.27 -9.23 -5.74
N LEU A 140 10.25 -8.98 -6.63
CA LEU A 140 11.59 -9.54 -6.46
C LEU A 140 12.25 -9.09 -5.16
N LEU A 141 12.04 -7.83 -4.75
CA LEU A 141 12.61 -7.25 -3.53
C LEU A 141 11.75 -7.47 -2.28
N MET A 142 10.59 -8.10 -2.41
CA MET A 142 9.62 -8.26 -1.33
C MET A 142 10.12 -9.31 -0.30
N PRO A 143 10.54 -8.92 0.91
CA PRO A 143 11.29 -9.78 1.81
C PRO A 143 10.48 -10.96 2.36
N ASN A 144 9.16 -10.85 2.43
CA ASN A 144 8.33 -11.95 2.91
C ASN A 144 8.30 -13.13 1.91
N ILE A 145 8.52 -12.90 0.61
CA ILE A 145 8.69 -13.99 -0.37
C ILE A 145 10.01 -14.74 -0.14
N TRP A 146 11.06 -14.04 0.26
CA TRP A 146 12.35 -14.65 0.60
C TRP A 146 12.22 -15.49 1.88
N TRP A 147 11.43 -15.01 2.83
CA TRP A 147 11.06 -15.73 4.04
C TRP A 147 10.34 -17.06 3.76
N ILE A 148 9.49 -17.13 2.73
CA ILE A 148 8.90 -18.40 2.26
C ILE A 148 10.01 -19.40 1.87
N GLY A 149 11.04 -18.95 1.14
CA GLY A 149 12.21 -19.78 0.80
C GLY A 149 12.96 -20.27 2.04
N VAL A 150 13.20 -19.39 3.01
CA VAL A 150 13.85 -19.74 4.28
C VAL A 150 13.05 -20.80 5.04
N VAL A 151 11.76 -20.61 5.22
CA VAL A 151 10.90 -21.54 5.98
C VAL A 151 10.77 -22.88 5.25
N THR A 152 10.78 -22.88 3.93
CA THR A 152 10.84 -24.11 3.11
C THR A 152 12.12 -24.89 3.42
N PHE A 153 13.27 -24.22 3.42
CA PHE A 153 14.57 -24.84 3.76
C PHE A 153 14.61 -25.39 5.20
N LEU A 154 14.06 -24.62 6.16
CA LEU A 154 13.98 -25.03 7.55
C LEU A 154 12.97 -26.18 7.79
N GLY A 155 12.23 -26.65 6.77
CA GLY A 155 11.27 -27.76 6.90
C GLY A 155 9.90 -27.36 7.48
N GLY A 156 9.62 -26.07 7.61
CA GLY A 156 8.35 -25.53 8.14
C GLY A 156 7.17 -25.55 7.14
N TRP A 157 7.20 -26.43 6.14
CA TRP A 157 6.32 -26.36 4.95
C TRP A 157 4.82 -26.45 5.29
N LYS A 158 4.42 -27.19 6.33
CA LYS A 158 3.00 -27.28 6.76
C LYS A 158 2.47 -25.94 7.28
N ALA A 159 3.27 -25.27 8.11
CA ALA A 159 2.96 -23.96 8.65
C ALA A 159 2.94 -22.89 7.54
N LEU A 160 3.90 -22.96 6.63
CA LEU A 160 3.98 -22.11 5.45
C LEU A 160 2.73 -22.23 4.57
N ILE A 161 2.35 -23.44 4.15
CA ILE A 161 1.17 -23.65 3.28
C ILE A 161 -0.10 -23.09 3.94
N LEU A 162 -0.32 -23.44 5.21
CA LEU A 162 -1.49 -22.95 5.93
C LEU A 162 -1.46 -21.43 6.11
N GLY A 163 -0.29 -20.85 6.42
CA GLY A 163 -0.15 -19.42 6.58
C GLY A 163 -0.36 -18.65 5.28
N VAL A 164 0.19 -19.12 4.15
CA VAL A 164 -0.05 -18.55 2.81
C VAL A 164 -1.54 -18.57 2.48
N ILE A 165 -2.23 -19.69 2.73
CA ILE A 165 -3.68 -19.81 2.51
C ILE A 165 -4.42 -18.72 3.30
N LEU A 166 -4.18 -18.64 4.61
CA LEU A 166 -4.87 -17.67 5.49
C LEU A 166 -4.58 -16.24 5.06
N LYS A 167 -3.32 -15.92 4.76
CA LYS A 167 -2.89 -14.60 4.31
C LYS A 167 -3.56 -14.22 2.99
N GLN A 168 -3.55 -15.11 2.00
CA GLN A 168 -4.14 -14.85 0.69
C GLN A 168 -5.65 -14.62 0.77
N MET A 169 -6.37 -15.33 1.65
CA MET A 169 -7.79 -15.07 1.89
C MET A 169 -8.01 -13.63 2.41
N VAL A 170 -7.19 -13.16 3.36
CA VAL A 170 -7.30 -11.80 3.91
C VAL A 170 -6.91 -10.74 2.86
N ILE A 171 -5.83 -10.94 2.11
CA ILE A 171 -5.37 -9.99 1.08
C ILE A 171 -6.43 -9.85 -0.01
N ILE A 172 -6.85 -10.96 -0.64
CA ILE A 172 -7.82 -10.92 -1.74
C ILE A 172 -9.14 -10.30 -1.26
N SER A 173 -9.56 -10.66 -0.04
CA SER A 173 -10.77 -10.13 0.57
C SER A 173 -10.70 -8.62 0.85
N SER A 174 -9.59 -8.13 1.39
CA SER A 174 -9.40 -6.72 1.73
C SER A 174 -9.24 -5.80 0.51
N HIS A 175 -8.84 -6.35 -0.64
CA HIS A 175 -8.77 -5.63 -1.90
C HIS A 175 -10.05 -5.74 -2.74
N SER A 176 -10.92 -6.71 -2.45
CA SER A 176 -12.11 -6.97 -3.24
C SER A 176 -13.04 -5.75 -3.30
N THR A 177 -13.75 -5.60 -4.41
CA THR A 177 -14.85 -4.62 -4.52
C THR A 177 -15.95 -4.88 -3.49
N VAL A 178 -16.05 -6.12 -3.00
CA VAL A 178 -17.04 -6.56 -2.01
C VAL A 178 -16.66 -6.08 -0.61
N LYS A 179 -17.34 -5.02 -0.17
CA LYS A 179 -17.21 -4.40 1.16
C LYS A 179 -17.95 -5.20 2.23
N TRP A 180 -17.56 -6.45 2.46
CA TRP A 180 -18.29 -7.40 3.31
C TRP A 180 -18.38 -6.98 4.79
N ASP A 181 -17.45 -6.15 5.26
CA ASP A 181 -17.43 -5.64 6.64
C ASP A 181 -18.41 -4.48 6.85
N LYS A 182 -18.74 -3.72 5.79
CA LYS A 182 -19.72 -2.62 5.81
C LYS A 182 -21.06 -2.97 6.46
N PRO A 183 -21.77 -4.06 6.10
CA PRO A 183 -23.01 -4.44 6.76
C PRO A 183 -22.82 -4.80 8.24
N LEU A 184 -21.65 -5.33 8.63
CA LEU A 184 -21.36 -5.71 10.01
C LEU A 184 -21.30 -4.49 10.94
N TYR A 185 -20.77 -3.36 10.46
CA TYR A 185 -20.76 -2.11 11.24
C TYR A 185 -22.15 -1.53 11.49
N LYS A 186 -23.10 -1.75 10.57
CA LYS A 186 -24.48 -1.25 10.68
C LYS A 186 -25.34 -2.10 11.62
N ASN A 187 -25.04 -3.39 11.73
CA ASN A 187 -25.79 -4.31 12.58
C ASN A 187 -25.35 -4.17 14.06
N ARG A 188 -26.28 -3.86 14.96
CA ARG A 188 -25.99 -3.65 16.40
C ARG A 188 -25.34 -4.86 17.08
N LEU A 189 -25.71 -6.08 16.69
CA LEU A 189 -25.18 -7.33 17.27
C LEU A 189 -23.79 -7.67 16.73
N LEU A 190 -23.53 -7.40 15.44
CA LEU A 190 -22.26 -7.73 14.79
C LEU A 190 -21.20 -6.62 14.93
N ARG A 191 -21.62 -5.39 15.26
CA ARG A 191 -20.72 -4.24 15.40
C ARG A 191 -19.57 -4.46 16.41
N PRO A 192 -19.79 -5.03 17.61
CA PRO A 192 -18.69 -5.33 18.52
C PRO A 192 -17.70 -6.36 17.96
N ILE A 193 -18.22 -7.37 17.24
CA ILE A 193 -17.42 -8.44 16.64
C ILE A 193 -16.52 -7.88 15.55
N VAL A 194 -17.04 -7.09 14.61
CA VAL A 194 -16.22 -6.51 13.54
C VAL A 194 -15.20 -5.50 14.08
N LYS A 195 -15.54 -4.76 15.15
CA LYS A 195 -14.59 -3.86 15.84
C LYS A 195 -13.45 -4.60 16.55
N MET A 196 -13.70 -5.83 17.02
CA MET A 196 -12.63 -6.69 17.53
C MET A 196 -11.82 -7.28 16.36
N LEU A 197 -12.51 -7.71 15.31
CA LEU A 197 -11.90 -8.33 14.14
C LEU A 197 -10.94 -7.38 13.41
N GLU A 198 -11.33 -6.12 13.19
CA GLU A 198 -10.48 -5.10 12.54
C GLU A 198 -9.18 -4.85 13.32
N ARG A 199 -9.14 -5.16 14.63
CA ARG A 199 -7.95 -5.04 15.49
C ARG A 199 -7.00 -6.22 15.39
N ILE A 200 -7.38 -7.25 14.66
CA ILE A 200 -6.58 -8.46 14.45
C ILE A 200 -6.23 -8.53 12.97
N ILE A 201 -7.22 -8.64 12.08
CA ILE A 201 -7.02 -8.80 10.64
C ILE A 201 -7.37 -7.53 9.85
N ILE A 202 -6.79 -7.42 8.67
CA ILE A 202 -7.07 -6.33 7.73
C ILE A 202 -8.43 -6.56 7.06
N THR A 203 -9.35 -5.61 7.22
CA THR A 203 -10.69 -5.64 6.59
C THR A 203 -10.74 -4.72 5.36
N PRO A 204 -11.76 -4.85 4.49
CA PRO A 204 -11.96 -3.92 3.37
C PRO A 204 -12.00 -2.46 3.81
N ALA A 205 -12.74 -2.09 4.86
CA ALA A 205 -12.78 -0.69 5.32
C ALA A 205 -11.40 -0.16 5.72
N PHE A 206 -10.56 -1.00 6.32
CA PHE A 206 -9.19 -0.64 6.72
C PHE A 206 -8.29 -0.42 5.50
N HIS A 207 -8.28 -1.36 4.56
CA HIS A 207 -7.36 -1.34 3.43
C HIS A 207 -7.83 -0.43 2.27
N HIS A 208 -9.14 -0.33 2.02
CA HIS A 208 -9.66 0.60 1.01
C HIS A 208 -9.27 2.04 1.31
N LYS A 209 -9.21 2.43 2.59
CA LYS A 209 -8.73 3.77 2.98
C LYS A 209 -7.32 4.01 2.51
N HIS A 210 -6.44 3.04 2.66
CA HIS A 210 -5.07 3.13 2.20
C HIS A 210 -5.01 3.39 0.67
N HIS A 211 -5.91 2.81 -0.12
CA HIS A 211 -6.00 3.09 -1.55
C HIS A 211 -6.70 4.39 -1.95
N GLY A 212 -7.29 5.12 -1.00
CA GLY A 212 -7.99 6.36 -1.29
C GLY A 212 -7.03 7.48 -1.70
N THR A 213 -7.46 8.33 -2.64
CA THR A 213 -6.60 9.39 -3.21
C THR A 213 -6.13 10.41 -2.18
N SER A 214 -7.00 10.83 -1.25
CA SER A 214 -6.64 11.84 -0.25
C SER A 214 -7.53 11.81 0.98
N LYS A 215 -7.06 12.43 2.07
CA LYS A 215 -7.83 12.65 3.31
C LYS A 215 -9.12 13.43 3.11
N LEU A 216 -9.18 14.32 2.11
CA LEU A 216 -10.40 15.08 1.79
C LEU A 216 -11.48 14.16 1.22
N GLU A 217 -11.09 13.09 0.54
CA GLU A 217 -11.95 12.09 -0.10
C GLU A 217 -12.07 10.81 0.76
N GLY A 218 -11.69 10.88 2.04
CA GLY A 218 -11.78 9.78 3.00
C GLY A 218 -10.67 8.72 2.92
N GLY A 219 -9.65 8.95 2.08
CA GLY A 219 -8.46 8.12 1.92
C GLY A 219 -7.32 8.47 2.88
N GLU A 220 -6.46 7.50 3.17
CA GLU A 220 -5.32 7.60 4.07
C GLU A 220 -4.12 6.83 3.49
N PRO A 221 -3.59 7.23 2.31
CA PRO A 221 -2.59 6.45 1.57
C PRO A 221 -1.18 6.51 2.17
N ASN A 222 -1.06 6.88 3.44
CA ASN A 222 0.19 6.90 4.20
C ASN A 222 -0.01 6.34 5.62
N HIS A 223 -1.04 5.52 5.79
CA HIS A 223 -1.44 4.81 6.99
C HIS A 223 -1.93 3.42 6.56
N ASN A 224 -2.25 2.54 7.52
CA ASN A 224 -2.85 1.24 7.26
C ASN A 224 -2.02 0.34 6.32
N PHE A 225 -0.74 0.15 6.63
CA PHE A 225 0.22 -0.61 5.81
C PHE A 225 0.17 -2.12 6.03
N GLY A 226 -0.49 -2.58 7.09
CA GLY A 226 -0.66 -3.99 7.41
C GLY A 226 -1.30 -4.75 6.26
N ASN A 227 -0.87 -6.00 6.09
CA ASN A 227 -1.25 -6.81 4.95
C ASN A 227 -2.23 -7.92 5.37
N MET A 228 -1.88 -8.73 6.36
CA MET A 228 -2.78 -9.68 7.01
C MET A 228 -3.26 -9.16 8.37
N PHE A 229 -2.37 -8.64 9.21
CA PHE A 229 -2.72 -8.17 10.55
C PHE A 229 -2.62 -6.66 10.71
N SER A 230 -3.57 -6.08 11.45
CA SER A 230 -3.54 -4.64 11.81
C SER A 230 -2.71 -4.35 13.06
N ILE A 231 -2.15 -5.38 13.71
CA ILE A 231 -1.36 -5.25 14.95
C ILE A 231 -0.11 -4.39 14.74
N TRP A 232 0.52 -4.47 13.56
CA TRP A 232 1.72 -3.69 13.25
C TRP A 232 1.41 -2.22 13.08
N ASP A 233 0.30 -1.89 12.40
CA ASP A 233 -0.17 -0.51 12.32
C ASP A 233 -0.51 0.07 13.70
N GLN A 234 -1.06 -0.76 14.59
CA GLN A 234 -1.35 -0.33 15.96
C GLN A 234 -0.07 -0.09 16.75
N LEU A 235 0.90 -1.00 16.66
CA LEU A 235 2.18 -0.93 17.35
C LEU A 235 3.01 0.30 16.90
N PHE A 236 3.02 0.58 15.59
CA PHE A 236 3.84 1.63 15.01
C PHE A 236 3.06 2.94 14.72
N GLY A 237 1.83 3.05 15.24
CA GLY A 237 1.05 4.28 15.21
C GLY A 237 0.53 4.69 13.83
N THR A 238 0.36 3.75 12.91
CA THR A 238 -0.14 3.98 11.55
C THR A 238 -1.59 3.50 11.34
N ALA A 239 -2.26 2.98 12.38
CA ALA A 239 -3.62 2.46 12.26
C ALA A 239 -4.70 3.55 12.31
N ILE A 240 -5.57 3.55 11.29
CA ILE A 240 -6.76 4.38 11.20
C ILE A 240 -7.98 3.49 10.95
N PHE A 241 -8.72 3.21 12.03
CA PHE A 241 -9.97 2.48 12.01
C PHE A 241 -11.15 3.42 11.78
N ARG A 242 -11.89 3.24 10.68
CA ARG A 242 -13.23 3.85 10.50
C ARG A 242 -14.13 2.91 9.70
N ASP A 243 -15.42 3.03 9.95
CA ASP A 243 -16.51 2.33 9.26
C ASP A 243 -16.92 3.00 7.92
N SER A 244 -16.00 3.74 7.29
CA SER A 244 -16.23 4.50 6.06
C SER A 244 -15.23 4.17 4.96
N PHE A 245 -15.62 4.37 3.71
CA PHE A 245 -14.81 4.07 2.52
C PHE A 245 -14.50 5.35 1.76
N PRO A 246 -13.34 5.43 1.08
CA PRO A 246 -13.06 6.55 0.18
C PRO A 246 -14.08 6.67 -0.95
N THR A 247 -14.31 7.91 -1.36
CA THR A 247 -15.11 8.28 -2.53
C THR A 247 -14.33 8.11 -3.84
N LYS A 248 -13.00 8.27 -3.79
CA LYS A 248 -12.08 8.10 -4.93
C LYS A 248 -10.88 7.25 -4.54
N TYR A 249 -10.47 6.37 -5.46
CA TYR A 249 -9.27 5.55 -5.39
C TYR A 249 -8.31 5.93 -6.51
N GLY A 250 -7.09 5.44 -6.44
CA GLY A 250 -6.07 5.73 -7.43
C GLY A 250 -5.08 6.79 -6.94
N LEU A 251 -4.41 7.42 -7.90
CA LEU A 251 -3.45 8.48 -7.63
C LEU A 251 -4.16 9.83 -7.45
N PRO A 252 -3.67 10.71 -6.57
CA PRO A 252 -4.17 12.09 -6.47
C PRO A 252 -4.11 12.85 -7.81
N ARG A 253 -3.05 12.58 -8.58
CA ARG A 253 -2.84 13.06 -9.95
C ARG A 253 -2.73 11.85 -10.87
N PRO A 254 -3.83 11.46 -11.54
CA PRO A 254 -3.82 10.35 -12.48
C PRO A 254 -2.83 10.58 -13.63
N THR A 255 -2.16 9.52 -14.04
CA THR A 255 -1.21 9.51 -15.16
C THR A 255 -1.52 8.35 -16.09
N GLN A 256 -1.17 8.47 -17.36
CA GLN A 256 -1.43 7.46 -18.39
C GLN A 256 -0.22 6.54 -18.57
N ASP A 257 0.13 5.82 -17.51
CA ASP A 257 1.22 4.86 -17.53
C ASP A 257 0.75 3.54 -18.17
N ALA A 258 1.34 3.21 -19.33
CA ALA A 258 1.14 1.91 -19.97
C ALA A 258 1.58 0.77 -19.04
N TRP A 259 0.91 -0.39 -19.14
CA TRP A 259 1.18 -1.55 -18.28
C TRP A 259 2.67 -1.93 -18.26
N ALA A 260 3.36 -1.82 -19.40
CA ALA A 260 4.76 -2.18 -19.53
C ALA A 260 5.68 -1.26 -18.71
N ALA A 261 5.42 0.04 -18.69
CA ALA A 261 6.16 0.99 -17.86
C ALA A 261 5.89 0.74 -16.37
N ALA A 262 4.63 0.50 -16.01
CA ALA A 262 4.26 0.22 -14.63
C ALA A 262 4.83 -1.11 -14.10
N TYR A 263 4.90 -2.14 -14.95
CA TYR A 263 5.40 -3.46 -14.56
C TYR A 263 6.93 -3.59 -14.62
N LEU A 264 7.57 -3.03 -15.66
CA LEU A 264 9.00 -3.19 -15.95
C LEU A 264 9.86 -2.00 -15.50
N TYR A 265 9.32 -1.07 -14.70
CA TYR A 265 10.13 0.00 -14.12
C TYR A 265 11.31 -0.58 -13.29
N PRO A 266 12.55 -0.05 -13.41
CA PRO A 266 12.95 1.17 -14.12
C PRO A 266 13.39 0.97 -15.58
N PHE A 267 13.30 -0.24 -16.14
CA PHE A 267 13.82 -0.58 -17.47
C PHE A 267 12.95 -0.04 -18.60
N VAL A 268 11.63 0.00 -18.40
CA VAL A 268 10.69 0.69 -19.28
C VAL A 268 10.17 1.94 -18.58
N LYS A 269 10.30 3.09 -19.25
CA LYS A 269 9.86 4.39 -18.74
C LYS A 269 8.47 4.73 -19.29
N SER A 270 7.73 5.54 -18.54
CA SER A 270 6.45 6.07 -19.02
C SER A 270 6.68 7.10 -20.13
N LYS A 271 5.72 7.16 -21.06
CA LYS A 271 5.65 8.22 -22.09
C LYS A 271 4.88 9.45 -21.60
N ASP A 272 4.15 9.35 -20.50
CA ASP A 272 3.50 10.48 -19.85
C ASP A 272 4.56 11.28 -19.09
N GLU A 273 4.87 12.49 -19.57
CA GLU A 273 5.86 13.37 -18.95
C GLU A 273 5.50 13.82 -17.53
N GLN A 274 4.20 13.76 -17.17
CA GLN A 274 3.75 14.08 -15.81
C GLN A 274 3.93 12.90 -14.84
N SER A 275 4.28 11.71 -15.36
CA SER A 275 4.49 10.51 -14.54
C SER A 275 5.86 10.49 -13.88
N GLU A 276 5.87 10.06 -12.62
CA GLU A 276 7.10 9.78 -11.87
C GLU A 276 7.98 8.68 -12.49
N LEU A 277 7.40 7.89 -13.40
CA LEU A 277 8.07 6.81 -14.13
C LEU A 277 8.74 7.28 -15.43
N ALA A 278 8.54 8.54 -15.85
CA ALA A 278 9.21 9.11 -17.02
C ALA A 278 10.73 9.30 -16.77
N SER A 279 11.53 9.26 -17.84
CA SER A 279 13.00 9.32 -17.76
C SER A 279 13.53 10.63 -17.16
N GLY A 280 12.86 11.75 -17.43
CA GLY A 280 13.25 13.08 -16.98
C GLY A 280 12.50 13.60 -15.75
N TYR A 281 11.62 12.78 -15.14
CA TYR A 281 10.80 13.26 -14.03
C TYR A 281 11.67 13.54 -12.79
N ALA A 282 11.57 14.77 -12.30
CA ALA A 282 12.12 15.19 -11.02
C ALA A 282 11.08 16.03 -10.28
N HIS A 283 10.97 15.81 -8.97
CA HIS A 283 10.18 16.72 -8.14
C HIS A 283 10.87 18.08 -8.10
N GLN A 284 10.15 19.12 -8.52
CA GLN A 284 10.61 20.49 -8.39
C GLN A 284 10.30 21.01 -6.98
N ASP A 285 11.24 21.76 -6.40
CA ASP A 285 10.94 22.59 -5.24
C ASP A 285 10.06 23.75 -5.72
N THR A 286 8.88 23.87 -5.11
CA THR A 286 7.85 24.87 -5.42
C THR A 286 7.63 25.82 -4.24
N THR A 287 8.51 25.78 -3.25
CA THR A 287 8.43 26.67 -2.11
C THR A 287 8.73 28.12 -2.51
N THR A 288 8.04 29.04 -1.86
CA THR A 288 8.31 30.48 -1.97
C THR A 288 8.46 31.06 -0.57
N PRO A 289 9.29 32.10 -0.38
CA PRO A 289 9.42 32.76 0.92
C PRO A 289 8.07 33.34 1.38
N GLU A 290 7.38 34.02 0.47
CA GLU A 290 6.13 34.72 0.77
C GLU A 290 4.96 33.76 1.05
N PRO A 291 4.14 34.04 2.08
CA PRO A 291 2.97 33.23 2.38
C PRO A 291 1.84 33.43 1.36
N THR A 292 1.04 32.39 1.11
CA THR A 292 -0.20 32.54 0.32
C THR A 292 -1.36 32.95 1.23
N MET A 293 -2.03 34.04 0.86
CA MET A 293 -3.30 34.45 1.45
C MET A 293 -4.44 33.66 0.81
N VAL A 294 -5.19 32.87 1.60
CA VAL A 294 -6.33 32.12 1.11
C VAL A 294 -7.58 32.51 1.88
N SER A 295 -8.65 32.86 1.16
CA SER A 295 -9.98 33.04 1.74
C SER A 295 -10.58 31.66 2.02
N VAL A 296 -10.89 31.40 3.27
CA VAL A 296 -11.43 30.12 3.75
C VAL A 296 -12.87 30.30 4.24
N LYS A 297 -13.67 29.26 4.09
CA LYS A 297 -15.05 29.21 4.60
C LYS A 297 -15.18 28.22 5.74
N LYS A 298 -15.98 28.57 6.75
CA LYS A 298 -16.26 27.74 7.92
C LYS A 298 -16.72 26.34 7.50
N GLY A 299 -16.07 25.32 8.04
CA GLY A 299 -16.35 23.91 7.79
C GLY A 299 -15.60 23.32 6.60
N GLU A 300 -15.03 24.14 5.71
CA GLU A 300 -14.20 23.63 4.62
C GLU A 300 -12.88 23.07 5.13
N LYS A 301 -12.44 22.00 4.47
CA LYS A 301 -11.21 21.28 4.79
C LYS A 301 -10.20 21.47 3.68
N TYR A 302 -8.96 21.68 4.08
CA TYR A 302 -7.83 21.90 3.20
C TYR A 302 -6.69 20.99 3.63
N LEU A 303 -5.91 20.50 2.67
CA LEU A 303 -4.68 19.77 2.95
C LEU A 303 -3.51 20.66 2.60
N TRP A 304 -2.83 21.18 3.63
CA TRP A 304 -1.64 21.99 3.44
C TRP A 304 -0.44 21.12 3.04
N CYS A 305 0.30 21.56 2.02
CA CYS A 305 1.52 20.91 1.56
C CYS A 305 2.65 21.13 2.56
N ALA A 306 3.09 20.07 3.22
CA ALA A 306 4.26 20.08 4.10
C ALA A 306 5.57 19.75 3.36
N CYS A 307 5.50 19.24 2.12
CA CYS A 307 6.68 18.72 1.43
C CYS A 307 7.41 19.73 0.54
N GLY A 308 6.78 20.85 0.20
CA GLY A 308 7.36 21.85 -0.69
C GLY A 308 7.38 21.47 -2.18
N LYS A 309 6.85 20.30 -2.56
CA LYS A 309 6.88 19.80 -3.95
C LYS A 309 5.58 19.98 -4.71
N SER A 310 4.53 20.49 -4.06
CA SER A 310 3.21 20.59 -4.69
C SER A 310 3.14 21.74 -5.66
N GLN A 311 2.65 21.46 -6.86
CA GLN A 311 2.41 22.43 -7.93
C GLN A 311 1.20 23.34 -7.67
N SER A 312 0.40 23.06 -6.63
CA SER A 312 -0.79 23.82 -6.24
C SER A 312 -0.65 24.44 -4.84
N GLN A 313 0.53 24.98 -4.53
CA GLN A 313 0.79 25.68 -3.26
C GLN A 313 -0.34 26.67 -2.90
N PRO A 314 -0.75 26.76 -1.62
CA PRO A 314 -0.13 26.13 -0.44
C PRO A 314 -0.64 24.71 -0.16
N PHE A 315 -1.49 24.16 -1.03
CA PHE A 315 -2.19 22.90 -0.79
C PHE A 315 -1.47 21.70 -1.40
N CYS A 316 -1.83 20.52 -0.93
CA CYS A 316 -1.23 19.25 -1.32
C CYS A 316 -1.89 18.69 -2.58
N ASP A 317 -1.08 18.28 -3.55
CA ASP A 317 -1.49 17.58 -4.78
C ASP A 317 -1.04 16.12 -4.84
N GLY A 318 -0.45 15.58 -3.77
CA GLY A 318 0.07 14.21 -3.74
C GLY A 318 1.55 14.08 -4.08
N SER A 319 2.25 15.14 -4.48
CA SER A 319 3.69 15.09 -4.82
C SER A 319 4.62 14.69 -3.66
N HIS A 320 4.08 14.45 -2.45
CA HIS A 320 4.82 13.91 -1.31
C HIS A 320 4.91 12.39 -1.27
N HIS A 321 4.18 11.66 -2.12
CA HIS A 321 4.26 10.20 -2.12
C HIS A 321 5.70 9.70 -2.35
N GLY A 322 6.06 8.59 -1.71
CA GLY A 322 7.47 8.17 -1.63
C GLY A 322 8.35 9.07 -0.77
N SER A 323 7.76 9.77 0.21
CA SER A 323 8.51 10.53 1.21
C SER A 323 7.87 10.42 2.60
N LYS A 324 8.64 10.72 3.65
CA LYS A 324 8.14 10.74 5.02
C LYS A 324 7.24 11.95 5.34
N GLN A 325 7.26 12.98 4.49
CA GLN A 325 6.46 14.19 4.69
C GLN A 325 4.99 13.91 4.36
N LYS A 326 4.08 14.31 5.24
CA LYS A 326 2.63 14.11 5.08
C LYS A 326 1.89 15.45 5.15
N PRO A 327 0.83 15.66 4.35
CA PRO A 327 0.08 16.89 4.38
C PRO A 327 -0.67 17.06 5.70
N VAL A 328 -0.86 18.31 6.10
CA VAL A 328 -1.56 18.67 7.34
C VAL A 328 -3.01 19.04 6.99
N LEU A 329 -3.96 18.35 7.62
CA LEU A 329 -5.38 18.66 7.47
C LEU A 329 -5.72 19.91 8.30
N PHE A 330 -6.23 20.93 7.64
CA PHE A 330 -6.75 22.15 8.24
C PHE A 330 -8.26 22.22 7.98
N GLU A 331 -9.05 22.45 9.02
CA GLU A 331 -10.49 22.69 8.92
C GLU A 331 -10.78 24.11 9.41
N ALA A 332 -11.33 24.95 8.53
CA ALA A 332 -11.63 26.34 8.86
C ALA A 332 -12.77 26.42 9.89
N LYS A 333 -12.52 27.07 11.03
CA LYS A 333 -13.52 27.23 12.11
C LYS A 333 -14.41 28.46 11.95
N ARG A 334 -14.02 29.39 11.09
CA ARG A 334 -14.74 30.61 10.73
C ARG A 334 -14.37 31.03 9.32
N ASP A 335 -15.21 31.86 8.72
CA ASP A 335 -14.88 32.55 7.47
C ASP A 335 -13.75 33.55 7.71
N GLY A 336 -12.91 33.77 6.70
CA GLY A 336 -11.89 34.80 6.73
C GLY A 336 -10.69 34.48 5.85
N THR A 337 -9.63 35.25 5.99
CA THR A 337 -8.39 35.04 5.23
C THR A 337 -7.32 34.43 6.14
N VAL A 338 -6.69 33.37 5.67
CA VAL A 338 -5.61 32.66 6.35
C VAL A 338 -4.30 32.86 5.59
N LYS A 339 -3.23 33.16 6.34
CA LYS A 339 -1.84 33.20 5.85
C LYS A 339 -1.23 31.80 5.92
N PHE A 340 -1.19 31.08 4.80
CA PHE A 340 -0.52 29.77 4.74
C PHE A 340 0.97 29.89 4.46
N CYS A 341 1.76 29.03 5.08
CA CYS A 341 3.20 28.96 4.90
C CYS A 341 3.56 28.28 3.57
N ASN A 342 4.37 28.95 2.73
CA ASN A 342 4.93 28.36 1.51
C ASN A 342 6.41 27.96 1.65
N CYS A 343 7.15 28.62 2.54
CA CYS A 343 8.57 28.34 2.78
C CYS A 343 8.84 27.04 3.55
N LYS A 344 7.80 26.46 4.17
CA LYS A 344 7.80 25.20 4.94
C LYS A 344 8.69 25.16 6.19
N ILE A 345 9.24 26.30 6.59
CA ILE A 345 10.07 26.45 7.80
C ILE A 345 9.30 26.98 9.02
N SER A 346 7.99 27.27 8.87
CA SER A 346 7.16 27.73 9.98
C SER A 346 7.10 26.73 11.13
N LYS A 347 7.19 27.24 12.37
CA LYS A 347 7.02 26.45 13.60
C LYS A 347 5.55 26.30 13.99
N LYS A 348 4.65 27.03 13.33
CA LYS A 348 3.20 26.98 13.54
C LYS A 348 2.47 26.09 12.52
N GLY A 349 3.18 25.12 11.93
CA GLY A 349 2.65 24.18 10.97
C GLY A 349 2.17 24.89 9.69
N PRO A 350 0.88 24.80 9.30
CA PRO A 350 0.40 25.35 8.05
C PRO A 350 0.41 26.88 8.00
N PHE A 351 0.50 27.58 9.13
CA PHE A 351 0.34 29.03 9.21
C PHE A 351 1.68 29.76 9.08
N CYS A 352 1.68 30.92 8.44
CA CYS A 352 2.86 31.79 8.41
C CYS A 352 3.14 32.38 9.81
N ASP A 353 4.41 32.34 10.21
CA ASP A 353 4.93 32.93 11.44
C ASP A 353 6.15 33.84 11.21
N ASN A 354 6.30 34.31 9.96
CA ASN A 354 7.42 35.14 9.49
C ASN A 354 8.81 34.50 9.54
N SER A 355 8.93 33.18 9.77
CA SER A 355 10.24 32.49 9.74
C SER A 355 11.00 32.63 8.40
N HIS A 356 10.32 32.99 7.30
CA HIS A 356 10.93 33.23 6.00
C HIS A 356 11.76 34.52 5.91
N GLU A 357 11.58 35.48 6.82
CA GLU A 357 12.34 36.73 6.83
C GLU A 357 13.85 36.45 6.99
N VAL A 358 14.21 35.50 7.85
CA VAL A 358 15.61 35.04 8.02
C VAL A 358 16.20 34.46 6.73
N LEU A 359 15.37 33.81 5.90
CA LEU A 359 15.80 33.27 4.61
C LEU A 359 16.06 34.41 3.61
N LEU A 360 15.19 35.42 3.60
CA LEU A 360 15.32 36.58 2.74
C LEU A 360 16.55 37.42 3.11
N GLU A 361 16.81 37.61 4.40
CA GLU A 361 18.01 38.31 4.89
C GLU A 361 19.29 37.61 4.42
N LYS A 362 19.39 36.28 4.54
CA LYS A 362 20.56 35.53 4.05
C LYS A 362 20.75 35.67 2.54
N ILE A 363 19.68 35.54 1.76
CA ILE A 363 19.74 35.70 0.30
C ILE A 363 20.15 37.12 -0.09
N ALA A 364 19.73 38.13 0.67
CA ALA A 364 20.11 39.52 0.44
C ALA A 364 21.60 39.75 0.74
N VAL A 365 22.14 39.14 1.79
CA VAL A 365 23.57 39.20 2.14
C VAL A 365 24.44 38.49 1.11
N ASP A 366 24.06 37.29 0.66
CA ASP A 366 24.85 36.52 -0.33
C ASP A 366 24.90 37.18 -1.73
N LYS A 367 24.02 38.16 -1.99
CA LYS A 367 23.95 38.92 -3.24
C LYS A 367 24.63 40.30 -3.16
N ALA A 368 25.01 40.74 -1.96
CA ALA A 368 25.74 41.98 -1.72
C ALA A 368 27.25 41.70 -1.73
#